data_AF-A0A6J4R8R5-F1
#
_entry.id   AF-A0A6J4R8R5-F1
#
_cell.length_a   1.000
_cell.length_b   1.000
_cell.length_c   1.000
_cell.angle_alpha   90.00
_cell.angle_beta   90.00
_cell.angle_gamma   90.00
#
_symmetry.space_group_name_H-M   'P 1'
#
loop_
_entity.id
_entity.type
_entity.pdbx_description
1 polymer ?
#
loop_
_entity_poly.entity_id
_entity_poly.type
_entity_poly.pdbx_seq_one_letter_code
_entity_poly.pdbx_strand_id
1 'polypeptide(L)'
;MSPARPRKLVLAVIDGMKPSALERAVQTGRAPVLRAMTERGTYVPGCTALFPSVTPVCATAIATGVRQDRHHIPGMNWYWREAGRYVEYGSSFSASRRFGFARQLNDTIYNLNGEHLPPEVLTVFEQLDDGGIRTAGTTYLVIRGRHEHQVARDSPLSRLAATVIRKPVMGPRELFYADIFASRETDCTATLGLPGRRDQHSGCVGAHLVANDLCDFLLLSLPDNDTHSHEHGPDAQVASIADADRQLERLAHAAGGIDAFLDTHAVIAVADHSHAPVERTIDLEPAIRDLFHVLEPSGRGGDDAEVAMCPSQRSAQLYGLVEEGRDALVPRMVEAALE
;
A
#
# COMPACT_ATOMS: atom_id res chain seq x y z
N MET A 1 3.31 -25.47 34.97
CA MET A 1 2.95 -25.10 33.58
C MET A 1 3.78 -23.88 33.23
N SER A 2 4.70 -23.97 32.26
CA SER A 2 5.37 -22.76 31.76
C SER A 2 4.31 -21.80 31.21
N PRO A 3 4.44 -20.48 31.40
CA PRO A 3 3.50 -19.53 30.79
C PRO A 3 3.48 -19.77 29.28
N ALA A 4 2.29 -19.85 28.70
CA ALA A 4 2.13 -19.99 27.26
C ALA A 4 2.88 -18.84 26.58
N ARG A 5 3.80 -19.16 25.66
CA ARG A 5 4.54 -18.16 24.91
C ARG A 5 3.51 -17.31 24.16
N PRO A 6 3.56 -15.97 24.23
CA PRO A 6 2.62 -15.13 23.49
C PRO A 6 2.73 -15.46 21.99
N ARG A 7 1.58 -15.54 21.32
CA ARG A 7 1.53 -15.81 19.88
C ARG A 7 2.21 -14.68 19.12
N LYS A 8 2.90 -15.04 18.05
CA LYS A 8 3.38 -14.09 17.04
C LYS A 8 2.20 -13.52 16.25
N LEU A 9 2.41 -12.46 15.49
CA LEU A 9 1.35 -11.83 14.70
C LEU A 9 1.72 -11.73 13.22
N VAL A 10 0.83 -12.22 12.35
CA VAL A 10 0.86 -11.95 10.91
C VAL A 10 -0.31 -11.01 10.57
N LEU A 11 0.00 -9.81 10.12
CA LEU A 11 -0.96 -8.88 9.52
C LEU A 11 -0.89 -9.03 7.99
N ALA A 12 -1.81 -9.79 7.43
CA ALA A 12 -1.94 -9.98 5.99
C ALA A 12 -2.85 -8.91 5.39
N VAL A 13 -2.30 -8.08 4.51
CA VAL A 13 -3.06 -7.04 3.79
C VAL A 13 -3.29 -7.52 2.36
N ILE A 14 -4.53 -7.90 2.04
CA ILE A 14 -4.96 -8.33 0.71
C ILE A 14 -5.60 -7.12 0.01
N ASP A 15 -4.84 -6.47 -0.86
CA ASP A 15 -5.18 -5.18 -1.46
C ASP A 15 -6.48 -5.27 -2.26
N GLY A 16 -7.40 -4.33 -2.02
CA GLY A 16 -8.67 -4.24 -2.73
C GLY A 16 -9.65 -5.42 -2.54
N MET A 17 -9.42 -6.30 -1.55
CA MET A 17 -10.23 -7.50 -1.31
C MET A 17 -11.68 -7.16 -0.98
N LYS A 18 -12.60 -7.52 -1.87
CA LYS A 18 -14.04 -7.31 -1.70
C LYS A 18 -14.65 -8.40 -0.81
N PRO A 19 -15.44 -8.04 0.23
CA PRO A 19 -16.09 -9.02 1.12
C PRO A 19 -16.88 -10.10 0.38
N SER A 20 -17.71 -9.72 -0.60
CA SER A 20 -18.50 -10.67 -1.38
C SER A 20 -17.65 -11.62 -2.24
N ALA A 21 -16.47 -11.19 -2.67
CA ALA A 21 -15.55 -12.04 -3.43
C ALA A 21 -14.80 -13.01 -2.50
N LEU A 22 -14.41 -12.55 -1.30
CA LEU A 22 -13.85 -13.40 -0.25
C LEU A 22 -14.84 -14.50 0.15
N GLU A 23 -16.09 -14.12 0.46
CA GLU A 23 -17.16 -15.06 0.81
C GLU A 23 -17.36 -16.10 -0.28
N ARG A 24 -17.39 -15.68 -1.56
CA ARG A 24 -17.50 -16.58 -2.71
C ARG A 24 -16.28 -17.51 -2.83
N ALA A 25 -15.06 -17.01 -2.61
CA ALA A 25 -13.85 -17.82 -2.64
C ALA A 25 -13.85 -18.89 -1.53
N VAL A 26 -14.31 -18.54 -0.33
CA VAL A 26 -14.48 -19.49 0.79
C VAL A 26 -15.56 -20.53 0.48
N GLN A 27 -16.75 -20.09 0.03
CA GLN A 27 -17.88 -20.98 -0.29
C GLN A 27 -17.56 -21.98 -1.41
N THR A 28 -16.78 -21.55 -2.40
CA THR A 28 -16.35 -22.40 -3.53
C THR A 28 -15.12 -23.25 -3.21
N GLY A 29 -14.62 -23.21 -1.97
CA GLY A 29 -13.48 -24.01 -1.51
C GLY A 29 -12.13 -23.57 -2.08
N ARG A 30 -12.02 -22.35 -2.61
CA ARG A 30 -10.80 -21.82 -3.23
C ARG A 30 -9.87 -21.06 -2.28
N ALA A 31 -10.34 -20.75 -1.07
CA ALA A 31 -9.57 -20.06 -0.04
C ALA A 31 -9.58 -20.84 1.30
N PRO A 32 -8.94 -22.02 1.36
CA PRO A 32 -8.97 -22.89 2.54
C PRO A 32 -8.36 -22.26 3.81
N VAL A 33 -7.32 -21.43 3.70
CA VAL A 33 -6.70 -20.82 4.90
C VAL A 33 -7.60 -19.73 5.47
N LEU A 34 -8.10 -18.83 4.63
CA LEU A 34 -9.07 -17.80 5.01
C LEU A 34 -10.38 -18.40 5.52
N ARG A 35 -10.80 -19.55 4.95
CA ARG A 35 -11.91 -20.34 5.50
C ARG A 35 -11.61 -20.81 6.93
N ALA A 36 -10.46 -21.43 7.17
CA ALA A 36 -10.08 -21.89 8.50
C ALA A 36 -10.00 -20.72 9.51
N MET A 37 -9.48 -19.56 9.09
CA MET A 37 -9.47 -18.34 9.90
C MET A 37 -10.87 -17.85 10.25
N THR A 38 -11.80 -17.91 9.30
CA THR A 38 -13.21 -17.51 9.51
C THR A 38 -13.93 -18.48 10.44
N GLU A 39 -13.75 -19.79 10.26
CA GLU A 39 -14.41 -20.83 11.06
C GLU A 39 -13.90 -20.89 12.51
N ARG A 40 -12.63 -20.53 12.74
CA ARG A 40 -11.96 -20.65 14.05
C ARG A 40 -11.68 -19.30 14.73
N GLY A 41 -11.95 -18.20 14.03
CA GLY A 41 -11.64 -16.85 14.46
C GLY A 41 -12.88 -15.96 14.43
N THR A 42 -12.69 -14.72 13.99
CA THR A 42 -13.77 -13.73 13.90
C THR A 42 -13.75 -13.10 12.52
N TYR A 43 -14.88 -13.18 11.83
CA TYR A 43 -15.10 -12.50 10.56
C TYR A 43 -15.94 -11.24 10.78
N VAL A 44 -15.41 -10.09 10.32
CA VAL A 44 -16.07 -8.78 10.44
C VAL A 44 -16.30 -8.22 9.04
N PRO A 45 -17.49 -8.41 8.45
CA PRO A 45 -17.77 -7.94 7.09
C PRO A 45 -18.00 -6.42 7.00
N GLY A 46 -18.33 -5.77 8.12
CA GLY A 46 -18.71 -4.34 8.19
C GLY A 46 -17.55 -3.35 8.32
N CYS A 47 -16.31 -3.75 8.00
CA CYS A 47 -15.18 -2.83 8.02
C CYS A 47 -15.33 -1.76 6.94
N THR A 48 -15.03 -0.50 7.28
CA THR A 48 -15.15 0.64 6.37
C THR A 48 -13.76 1.20 6.07
N ALA A 49 -13.42 1.32 4.78
CA ALA A 49 -12.18 1.95 4.33
C ALA A 49 -12.19 3.46 4.65
N LEU A 50 -11.00 4.05 4.76
CA LEU A 50 -10.89 5.51 4.85
C LEU A 50 -11.30 6.17 3.53
N PHE A 51 -11.62 7.46 3.62
CA PHE A 51 -11.88 8.30 2.46
C PHE A 51 -10.74 9.33 2.26
N PRO A 52 -10.18 9.46 1.05
CA PRO A 52 -10.50 8.70 -0.15
C PRO A 52 -10.00 7.24 -0.05
N SER A 53 -10.78 6.30 -0.59
CA SER A 53 -10.53 4.85 -0.49
C SER A 53 -9.46 4.42 -1.50
N VAL A 54 -8.24 4.91 -1.34
CA VAL A 54 -7.09 4.64 -2.21
C VAL A 54 -5.91 4.14 -1.39
N THR A 55 -5.10 3.26 -1.99
CA THR A 55 -4.02 2.53 -1.30
C THR A 55 -3.12 3.42 -0.45
N PRO A 56 -2.58 4.57 -0.88
CA PRO A 56 -1.67 5.35 -0.02
C PRO A 56 -2.31 5.85 1.27
N VAL A 57 -3.58 6.23 1.23
CA VAL A 57 -4.30 6.71 2.42
C VAL A 57 -4.56 5.54 3.36
N CYS A 58 -5.21 4.50 2.86
CA CYS A 58 -5.60 3.36 3.68
C CYS A 58 -4.40 2.55 4.18
N ALA A 59 -3.38 2.36 3.35
CA ALA A 59 -2.17 1.64 3.73
C ALA A 59 -1.37 2.37 4.80
N THR A 60 -1.30 3.70 4.72
CA THR A 60 -0.68 4.50 5.79
C THR A 60 -1.45 4.39 7.09
N ALA A 61 -2.77 4.40 7.04
CA ALA A 61 -3.59 4.20 8.24
C ALA A 61 -3.43 2.80 8.85
N ILE A 62 -3.36 1.75 8.03
CA ILE A 62 -3.05 0.39 8.51
C ILE A 62 -1.67 0.35 9.18
N ALA A 63 -0.67 0.99 8.57
CA ALA A 63 0.69 1.00 9.10
C ALA A 63 0.87 1.90 10.32
N THR A 64 -0.02 2.82 10.62
CA THR A 64 0.19 3.83 11.70
C THR A 64 -0.90 3.82 12.77
N GLY A 65 -2.06 3.23 12.50
CA GLY A 65 -3.22 3.24 13.38
C GLY A 65 -3.92 4.60 13.49
N VAL A 66 -3.54 5.59 12.68
CA VAL A 66 -4.15 6.93 12.67
C VAL A 66 -4.74 7.27 11.31
N ARG A 67 -5.52 8.35 11.23
CA ARG A 67 -6.17 8.83 10.00
C ARG A 67 -5.37 9.95 9.34
N GLN A 68 -5.82 10.40 8.18
CA GLN A 68 -5.14 11.37 7.33
C GLN A 68 -4.96 12.76 7.96
N ASP A 69 -5.79 13.13 8.94
CA ASP A 69 -5.61 14.32 9.76
C ASP A 69 -4.32 14.27 10.61
N ARG A 70 -3.75 13.07 10.79
CA ARG A 70 -2.47 12.88 11.49
C ARG A 70 -1.35 12.41 10.59
N HIS A 71 -1.58 11.38 9.75
CA HIS A 71 -0.50 10.84 8.90
C HIS A 71 -0.24 11.66 7.64
N HIS A 72 -1.07 12.67 7.34
CA HIS A 72 -0.93 13.66 6.26
C HIS A 72 -0.89 13.15 4.82
N ILE A 73 -0.81 11.84 4.57
CA ILE A 73 -0.98 11.25 3.23
C ILE A 73 -2.46 11.37 2.79
N PRO A 74 -2.83 12.26 1.85
CA PRO A 74 -4.23 12.62 1.65
C PRO A 74 -4.86 11.93 0.42
N GLY A 75 -4.05 11.31 -0.44
CA GLY A 75 -4.52 10.68 -1.67
C GLY A 75 -3.41 10.00 -2.45
N MET A 76 -3.76 9.43 -3.61
CA MET A 76 -2.79 8.87 -4.56
C MET A 76 -1.97 9.97 -5.24
N ASN A 77 -2.66 11.05 -5.62
CA ASN A 77 -2.11 12.27 -6.17
C ASN A 77 -2.58 13.45 -5.32
N TRP A 78 -1.67 14.34 -4.95
CA TRP A 78 -1.97 15.52 -4.14
C TRP A 78 -0.95 16.64 -4.38
N TYR A 79 -1.29 17.86 -3.97
CA TYR A 79 -0.41 19.02 -4.09
C TYR A 79 0.31 19.29 -2.78
N TRP A 80 1.63 19.19 -2.80
CA TRP A 80 2.48 19.49 -1.66
C TRP A 80 2.84 20.96 -1.65
N ARG A 81 2.09 21.73 -0.84
CA ARG A 81 2.19 23.19 -0.77
C ARG A 81 3.59 23.69 -0.41
N GLU A 82 4.27 23.04 0.54
CA GLU A 82 5.60 23.43 0.99
C GLU A 82 6.64 23.36 -0.14
N ALA A 83 6.55 22.33 -0.98
CA ALA A 83 7.43 22.15 -2.13
C ALA A 83 6.88 22.73 -3.44
N GLY A 84 5.70 23.36 -3.40
CA GLY A 84 5.05 23.97 -4.56
C GLY A 84 4.77 23.01 -5.73
N ARG A 85 4.58 21.71 -5.48
CA ARG A 85 4.52 20.69 -6.55
C ARG A 85 3.49 19.61 -6.31
N TYR A 86 3.11 18.91 -7.38
CA TYR A 86 2.38 17.65 -7.28
C TYR A 86 3.26 16.52 -6.74
N VAL A 87 2.62 15.64 -5.96
CA VAL A 87 3.14 14.37 -5.47
C VAL A 87 2.23 13.27 -6.02
N GLU A 88 2.84 12.18 -6.50
CA GLU A 88 2.15 11.05 -7.10
C GLU A 88 2.80 9.74 -6.65
N TYR A 89 2.02 8.86 -6.02
CA TYR A 89 2.54 7.62 -5.43
C TYR A 89 2.40 6.37 -6.31
N GLY A 90 1.75 6.46 -7.48
CA GLY A 90 1.57 5.27 -8.29
C GLY A 90 0.21 5.11 -8.93
N SER A 91 -0.36 6.16 -9.54
CA SER A 91 -1.43 5.96 -10.52
C SER A 91 -0.86 5.39 -11.85
N SER A 92 -1.72 4.69 -12.58
CA SER A 92 -1.48 3.90 -13.79
C SER A 92 -0.39 4.41 -14.77
N PHE A 93 0.10 3.51 -15.64
CA PHE A 93 1.15 3.76 -16.65
C PHE A 93 0.95 5.02 -17.53
N SER A 94 -0.26 5.56 -17.61
CA SER A 94 -0.57 6.83 -18.31
C SER A 94 -0.20 8.07 -17.49
N ALA A 95 -0.37 8.06 -16.17
CA ALA A 95 -0.02 9.18 -15.29
C ALA A 95 1.50 9.31 -15.10
N SER A 96 2.23 8.19 -15.06
CA SER A 96 3.70 8.19 -14.93
C SER A 96 4.42 8.90 -16.10
N ARG A 97 3.81 8.97 -17.29
CA ARG A 97 4.30 9.76 -18.43
C ARG A 97 4.20 11.28 -18.20
N ARG A 98 3.23 11.75 -17.41
CA ARG A 98 2.96 13.18 -17.17
C ARG A 98 3.83 13.77 -16.05
N PHE A 99 4.20 12.97 -15.03
CA PHE A 99 4.94 13.41 -13.84
C PHE A 99 6.44 13.01 -13.83
N GLY A 100 6.85 12.07 -14.68
CA GLY A 100 8.22 11.56 -14.75
C GLY A 100 8.45 10.36 -13.81
N PHE A 101 8.68 9.19 -14.41
CA PHE A 101 8.82 7.90 -13.72
C PHE A 101 9.82 7.90 -12.54
N ALA A 102 10.97 8.56 -12.68
CA ALA A 102 11.98 8.61 -11.62
C ALA A 102 11.52 9.40 -10.39
N ARG A 103 10.73 10.47 -10.58
CA ARG A 103 10.20 11.28 -9.48
C ARG A 103 9.11 10.52 -8.73
N GLN A 104 8.21 9.85 -9.45
CA GLN A 104 7.18 8.99 -8.86
C GLN A 104 7.80 7.91 -7.98
N LEU A 105 8.78 7.15 -8.49
CA LEU A 105 9.50 6.16 -7.69
C LEU A 105 10.16 6.77 -6.45
N ASN A 106 10.69 7.99 -6.59
CA ASN A 106 11.30 8.69 -5.47
C ASN A 106 10.27 9.06 -4.40
N ASP A 107 9.12 9.59 -4.82
CA ASP A 107 8.01 9.93 -3.93
C ASP A 107 7.45 8.69 -3.22
N THR A 108 7.26 7.58 -3.93
CA THR A 108 6.71 6.33 -3.35
C THR A 108 7.67 5.65 -2.39
N ILE A 109 8.95 5.49 -2.77
CA ILE A 109 9.90 4.70 -1.98
C ILE A 109 10.51 5.55 -0.86
N TYR A 110 10.95 6.77 -1.17
CA TYR A 110 11.70 7.60 -0.24
C TYR A 110 10.83 8.64 0.44
N ASN A 111 10.20 9.55 -0.30
CA ASN A 111 9.58 10.72 0.33
C ASN A 111 8.34 10.34 1.13
N LEU A 112 7.54 9.36 0.70
CA LEU A 112 6.41 8.86 1.49
C LEU A 112 6.86 8.45 2.89
N ASN A 113 7.93 7.66 2.98
CA ASN A 113 8.41 7.10 4.23
C ASN A 113 9.28 8.10 5.04
N GLY A 114 10.02 8.98 4.36
CA GLY A 114 11.02 9.83 4.99
C GLY A 114 10.60 11.29 5.22
N GLU A 115 9.66 11.82 4.43
CA GLU A 115 9.35 13.26 4.39
C GLU A 115 7.86 13.55 4.51
N HIS A 116 7.01 12.89 3.71
CA HIS A 116 5.58 13.15 3.69
C HIS A 116 4.84 12.55 4.88
N LEU A 117 5.28 11.40 5.40
CA LEU A 117 4.77 10.84 6.64
C LEU A 117 5.46 11.54 7.84
N PRO A 118 4.72 12.24 8.72
CA PRO A 118 5.33 13.00 9.81
C PRO A 118 6.14 12.11 10.76
N PRO A 119 7.32 12.55 11.23
CA PRO A 119 8.18 11.74 12.10
C PRO A 119 7.55 11.38 13.46
N GLU A 120 6.62 12.19 13.95
CA GLU A 120 5.86 11.96 15.18
C GLU A 120 4.75 10.90 15.03
N VAL A 121 4.38 10.53 13.80
CA VAL A 121 3.45 9.45 13.52
C VAL A 121 4.22 8.17 13.33
N LEU A 122 4.41 7.45 14.43
CA LEU A 122 5.14 6.18 14.41
C LEU A 122 4.36 5.11 13.65
N THR A 123 5.06 4.37 12.79
CA THR A 123 4.48 3.16 12.18
C THR A 123 4.39 2.03 13.21
N VAL A 124 3.63 0.99 12.89
CA VAL A 124 3.54 -0.26 13.64
C VAL A 124 4.91 -0.92 13.76
N PHE A 125 5.77 -0.77 12.74
CA PHE A 125 7.14 -1.27 12.80
C PHE A 125 7.94 -0.53 13.85
N GLU A 126 7.90 0.81 13.87
CA GLU A 126 8.61 1.62 14.86
C GLU A 126 8.10 1.35 16.27
N GLN A 127 6.77 1.38 16.48
CA GLN A 127 6.18 1.18 17.81
C GLN A 127 6.47 -0.20 18.40
N LEU A 128 6.42 -1.26 17.58
CA LEU A 128 6.68 -2.63 18.04
C LEU A 128 8.18 -2.86 18.30
N ASP A 129 9.05 -2.32 17.44
CA ASP A 129 10.51 -2.44 17.58
C ASP A 129 11.02 -1.67 18.80
N ASP A 130 10.49 -0.47 19.06
CA ASP A 130 10.77 0.29 20.29
C ASP A 130 10.35 -0.50 21.56
N GLY A 131 9.38 -1.40 21.43
CA GLY A 131 8.93 -2.35 22.46
C GLY A 131 9.72 -3.67 22.50
N GLY A 132 10.76 -3.83 21.68
CA GLY A 132 11.61 -5.02 21.60
C GLY A 132 11.02 -6.20 20.81
N ILE A 133 9.95 -5.99 20.04
CA ILE A 133 9.33 -7.01 19.18
C ILE A 133 10.07 -7.07 17.84
N ARG A 134 10.45 -8.26 17.38
CA ARG A 134 11.14 -8.43 16.09
C ARG A 134 10.17 -8.23 14.94
N THR A 135 10.30 -7.14 14.20
CA THR A 135 9.39 -6.76 13.12
C THR A 135 9.90 -7.21 11.75
N ALA A 136 8.98 -7.61 10.88
CA ALA A 136 9.25 -7.91 9.50
C ALA A 136 8.17 -7.33 8.57
N GLY A 137 8.54 -6.96 7.35
CA GLY A 137 7.63 -6.45 6.34
C GLY A 137 8.02 -6.89 4.92
N THR A 138 7.03 -7.30 4.13
CA THR A 138 7.21 -7.51 2.69
C THR A 138 6.85 -6.25 1.89
N THR A 139 6.70 -6.33 0.56
CA THR A 139 6.46 -5.19 -0.36
C THR A 139 5.17 -4.42 -0.06
N TYR A 140 5.19 -3.58 0.98
CA TYR A 140 4.11 -2.70 1.39
C TYR A 140 4.48 -1.24 1.16
N LEU A 141 3.51 -0.36 0.93
CA LEU A 141 3.80 1.04 0.60
C LEU A 141 4.53 1.78 1.73
N VAL A 142 4.08 1.57 2.97
CA VAL A 142 4.65 2.19 4.17
C VAL A 142 5.55 1.18 4.85
N ILE A 143 6.87 1.40 4.74
CA ILE A 143 7.89 0.50 5.28
C ILE A 143 8.68 1.10 6.44
N ARG A 144 8.54 2.41 6.73
CA ARG A 144 9.39 3.09 7.72
C ARG A 144 9.47 2.30 9.04
N GLY A 145 10.70 1.99 9.46
CA GLY A 145 11.03 1.39 10.75
C GLY A 145 12.36 1.93 11.29
N ARG A 146 12.98 1.21 12.24
CA ARG A 146 14.20 1.67 12.95
C ARG A 146 15.52 1.20 12.34
N HIS A 147 15.47 0.39 11.28
CA HIS A 147 16.64 -0.25 10.72
C HIS A 147 16.94 0.23 9.30
N GLU A 148 18.20 0.53 9.01
CA GLU A 148 18.64 0.90 7.67
C GLU A 148 18.77 -0.34 6.78
N HIS A 149 18.21 -0.29 5.57
CA HIS A 149 18.31 -1.34 4.55
C HIS A 149 18.98 -0.82 3.29
N GLN A 150 20.01 -1.53 2.85
CA GLN A 150 20.74 -1.25 1.63
C GLN A 150 20.06 -1.90 0.43
N VAL A 151 20.28 -1.33 -0.75
CA VAL A 151 19.75 -1.87 -2.01
C VAL A 151 20.43 -3.22 -2.29
N ALA A 152 19.64 -4.26 -2.56
CA ALA A 152 20.11 -5.60 -2.88
C ALA A 152 20.94 -5.61 -4.18
N ARG A 153 21.96 -6.48 -4.25
CA ARG A 153 22.88 -6.56 -5.41
C ARG A 153 23.12 -7.99 -5.89
N ASP A 154 22.22 -8.88 -5.49
CA ASP A 154 22.47 -10.32 -5.49
C ASP A 154 22.13 -10.93 -6.87
N SER A 155 21.35 -10.22 -7.67
CA SER A 155 20.94 -10.61 -9.03
C SER A 155 21.29 -9.56 -10.09
N PRO A 156 21.40 -9.92 -11.39
CA PRO A 156 21.58 -8.94 -12.46
C PRO A 156 20.49 -7.86 -12.50
N LEU A 157 19.23 -8.24 -12.21
CA LEU A 157 18.09 -7.32 -12.17
C LEU A 157 18.18 -6.33 -11.00
N SER A 158 18.49 -6.81 -9.80
CA SER A 158 18.68 -5.94 -8.62
C SER A 158 19.87 -5.00 -8.78
N ARG A 159 20.97 -5.45 -9.43
CA ARG A 159 22.09 -4.56 -9.80
C ARG A 159 21.69 -3.46 -10.77
N LEU A 160 20.80 -3.75 -11.73
CA LEU A 160 20.26 -2.72 -12.63
C LEU A 160 19.36 -1.74 -11.85
N ALA A 161 18.48 -2.24 -10.99
CA ALA A 161 17.66 -1.40 -10.11
C ALA A 161 18.53 -0.49 -9.24
N ALA A 162 19.66 -1.00 -8.73
CA ALA A 162 20.64 -0.25 -7.93
C ALA A 162 21.30 0.91 -8.69
N THR A 163 21.21 0.96 -10.02
CA THR A 163 21.69 2.12 -10.79
C THR A 163 20.76 3.33 -10.67
N VAL A 164 19.47 3.10 -10.38
CA VAL A 164 18.41 4.11 -10.25
C VAL A 164 18.09 4.36 -8.77
N ILE A 165 17.94 3.29 -7.99
CA ILE A 165 17.65 3.30 -6.55
C ILE A 165 18.99 3.11 -5.85
N ARG A 166 19.54 4.17 -5.25
CA ARG A 166 20.90 4.15 -4.67
C ARG A 166 20.95 4.40 -3.17
N LYS A 167 19.90 5.01 -2.62
CA LYS A 167 19.89 5.42 -1.23
C LYS A 167 19.34 4.27 -0.38
N PRO A 168 19.85 4.07 0.84
CA PRO A 168 19.21 3.18 1.78
C PRO A 168 17.83 3.70 2.17
N VAL A 169 17.01 2.80 2.71
CA VAL A 169 15.69 3.11 3.28
C VAL A 169 15.65 2.68 4.74
N MET A 170 14.81 3.34 5.53
CA MET A 170 14.50 2.90 6.88
C MET A 170 13.33 1.91 6.84
N GLY A 171 13.48 0.79 7.53
CA GLY A 171 12.58 -0.35 7.47
C GLY A 171 12.41 -1.08 8.81
N PRO A 172 11.51 -2.08 8.88
CA PRO A 172 11.46 -3.02 10.00
C PRO A 172 12.78 -3.78 10.14
N ARG A 173 12.93 -4.59 11.18
CA ARG A 173 14.15 -5.38 11.39
C ARG A 173 14.49 -6.29 10.22
N GLU A 174 13.47 -6.90 9.61
CA GLU A 174 13.58 -7.73 8.41
C GLU A 174 12.66 -7.15 7.31
N LEU A 175 13.24 -6.51 6.30
CA LEU A 175 12.55 -5.90 5.16
C LEU A 175 12.85 -6.66 3.88
N PHE A 176 11.79 -6.98 3.14
CA PHE A 176 11.85 -7.58 1.81
C PHE A 176 10.92 -6.84 0.87
N TYR A 177 11.43 -5.78 0.26
CA TYR A 177 10.68 -4.93 -0.66
C TYR A 177 11.01 -5.31 -2.10
N ALA A 178 10.15 -6.16 -2.68
CA ALA A 178 10.44 -6.93 -3.87
C ALA A 178 11.84 -7.58 -3.73
N ASP A 179 12.62 -7.62 -4.79
CA ASP A 179 14.04 -7.97 -4.81
C ASP A 179 14.94 -6.71 -4.89
N ILE A 180 14.41 -5.54 -4.50
CA ILE A 180 15.13 -4.25 -4.48
C ILE A 180 15.82 -4.02 -3.13
N PHE A 181 15.12 -4.32 -2.03
CA PHE A 181 15.68 -4.27 -0.68
C PHE A 181 15.43 -5.61 -0.02
N ALA A 182 16.48 -6.22 0.52
CA ALA A 182 16.41 -7.47 1.26
C ALA A 182 17.38 -7.42 2.43
N SER A 183 16.89 -7.65 3.65
CA SER A 183 17.74 -7.72 4.84
C SER A 183 18.66 -8.93 4.84
N ARG A 184 18.31 -9.96 4.05
CA ARG A 184 18.99 -11.24 3.98
C ARG A 184 18.87 -11.83 2.59
N GLU A 185 19.84 -12.67 2.23
CA GLU A 185 19.74 -13.52 1.06
C GLU A 185 18.65 -14.57 1.26
N THR A 186 17.80 -14.73 0.25
CA THR A 186 16.77 -15.77 0.18
C THR A 186 16.69 -16.28 -1.25
N ASP A 187 16.17 -17.50 -1.44
CA ASP A 187 15.89 -18.04 -2.78
C ASP A 187 14.60 -17.45 -3.41
N CYS A 188 14.00 -16.45 -2.78
CA CYS A 188 12.77 -15.81 -3.23
C CYS A 188 13.07 -14.74 -4.28
N THR A 189 12.24 -14.67 -5.32
CA THR A 189 12.38 -13.66 -6.38
C THR A 189 11.05 -12.99 -6.69
N ALA A 190 11.09 -11.67 -6.84
CA ALA A 190 9.93 -10.84 -7.19
C ALA A 190 9.93 -10.40 -8.66
N THR A 191 11.01 -10.66 -9.40
CA THR A 191 11.25 -10.09 -10.75
C THR A 191 10.99 -8.58 -10.78
N LEU A 192 11.59 -7.81 -9.88
CA LEU A 192 11.35 -6.36 -9.70
C LEU A 192 9.90 -5.98 -9.36
N GLY A 193 9.12 -6.89 -8.77
CA GLY A 193 7.76 -6.61 -8.32
C GLY A 193 6.73 -6.56 -9.44
N LEU A 194 6.93 -7.33 -10.51
CA LEU A 194 5.93 -7.45 -11.59
C LEU A 194 4.57 -7.92 -11.04
N PRO A 195 3.44 -7.39 -11.57
CA PRO A 195 2.11 -7.89 -11.23
C PRO A 195 1.99 -9.42 -11.39
N GLY A 196 1.35 -10.06 -10.42
CA GLY A 196 1.19 -11.52 -10.37
C GLY A 196 2.44 -12.29 -9.93
N ARG A 197 3.48 -11.58 -9.45
CA ARG A 197 4.68 -12.14 -8.80
C ARG A 197 4.88 -11.61 -7.38
N ARG A 198 4.19 -10.54 -6.97
CA ARG A 198 4.42 -9.84 -5.70
C ARG A 198 3.90 -10.67 -4.53
N ASP A 199 2.71 -11.24 -4.67
CA ASP A 199 2.12 -12.12 -3.66
C ASP A 199 3.01 -13.36 -3.46
N GLN A 200 3.49 -13.97 -4.55
CA GLN A 200 4.35 -15.15 -4.48
C GLN A 200 5.69 -14.87 -3.82
N HIS A 201 6.25 -13.69 -4.07
CA HIS A 201 7.44 -13.22 -3.36
C HIS A 201 7.16 -13.04 -1.86
N SER A 202 6.10 -12.31 -1.50
CA SER A 202 5.68 -12.13 -0.10
C SER A 202 5.46 -13.46 0.62
N GLY A 203 4.77 -14.42 -0.01
CA GLY A 203 4.53 -15.75 0.54
C GLY A 203 5.80 -16.58 0.70
N CYS A 204 6.73 -16.50 -0.26
CA CYS A 204 8.02 -17.17 -0.18
C CYS A 204 8.86 -16.63 0.98
N VAL A 205 8.99 -15.30 1.08
CA VAL A 205 9.72 -14.64 2.16
C VAL A 205 9.07 -14.92 3.51
N GLY A 206 7.74 -14.81 3.60
CA GLY A 206 7.00 -15.10 4.84
C GLY A 206 7.21 -16.53 5.31
N ALA A 207 7.20 -17.51 4.39
CA ALA A 207 7.52 -18.90 4.73
C ALA A 207 8.96 -19.06 5.23
N HIS A 208 9.94 -18.38 4.62
CA HIS A 208 11.33 -18.37 5.09
C HIS A 208 11.45 -17.78 6.51
N LEU A 209 10.79 -16.65 6.77
CA LEU A 209 10.79 -15.99 8.09
C LEU A 209 10.17 -16.87 9.18
N VAL A 210 9.05 -17.55 8.86
CA VAL A 210 8.38 -18.48 9.77
C VAL A 210 9.24 -19.70 10.07
N ALA A 211 9.80 -20.34 9.03
CA ALA A 211 10.61 -21.56 9.17
C ALA A 211 11.88 -21.34 10.02
N ASN A 212 12.42 -20.12 10.02
CA ASN A 212 13.67 -19.78 10.69
C ASN A 212 13.48 -18.96 11.98
N ASP A 213 12.24 -18.78 12.47
CA ASP A 213 11.94 -18.01 13.68
C ASP A 213 12.57 -16.59 13.66
N LEU A 214 12.45 -15.86 12.55
CA LEU A 214 13.15 -14.59 12.34
C LEU A 214 12.38 -13.34 12.80
N CYS A 215 11.05 -13.44 12.97
CA CYS A 215 10.21 -12.34 13.41
C CYS A 215 9.13 -12.77 14.40
N ASP A 216 8.62 -11.79 15.15
CA ASP A 216 7.48 -11.89 16.06
C ASP A 216 6.24 -11.18 15.47
N PHE A 217 6.46 -10.16 14.65
CA PHE A 217 5.43 -9.46 13.86
C PHE A 217 5.82 -9.46 12.38
N LEU A 218 4.89 -9.85 11.50
CA LEU A 218 5.03 -9.79 10.05
C LEU A 218 3.87 -9.02 9.43
N LEU A 219 4.15 -7.93 8.74
CA LEU A 219 3.22 -7.34 7.78
C LEU A 219 3.44 -8.00 6.42
N LEU A 220 2.48 -8.85 6.03
CA LEU A 220 2.48 -9.59 4.77
C LEU A 220 1.61 -8.86 3.75
N SER A 221 2.23 -8.15 2.83
CA SER A 221 1.56 -7.44 1.74
C SER A 221 1.23 -8.37 0.57
N LEU A 222 -0.03 -8.42 0.15
CA LEU A 222 -0.56 -9.23 -0.95
C LEU A 222 -1.30 -8.32 -1.96
N PRO A 223 -0.55 -7.54 -2.79
CA PRO A 223 -1.11 -6.51 -3.66
C PRO A 223 -1.68 -7.00 -4.99
N ASP A 224 -1.46 -8.26 -5.40
CA ASP A 224 -1.82 -8.69 -6.76
C ASP A 224 -3.34 -8.77 -6.99
N ASN A 225 -4.16 -8.85 -5.93
CA ASN A 225 -5.61 -8.82 -6.03
C ASN A 225 -6.16 -7.49 -6.55
N ASP A 226 -5.58 -6.36 -6.15
CA ASP A 226 -5.97 -5.04 -6.64
C ASP A 226 -5.73 -4.90 -8.14
N THR A 227 -4.51 -5.24 -8.58
CA THR A 227 -4.15 -5.20 -10.01
C THR A 227 -5.04 -6.12 -10.83
N HIS A 228 -5.32 -7.34 -10.35
CA HIS A 228 -6.21 -8.26 -11.02
C HIS A 228 -7.64 -7.69 -11.14
N SER A 229 -8.16 -7.09 -10.07
CA SER A 229 -9.49 -6.47 -10.04
C SER A 229 -9.59 -5.26 -10.96
N HIS A 230 -8.52 -4.47 -11.11
CA HIS A 230 -8.47 -3.35 -12.05
C HIS A 230 -8.52 -3.82 -13.52
N GLU A 231 -7.86 -4.94 -13.84
CA GLU A 231 -7.82 -5.49 -15.20
C GLU A 231 -9.10 -6.27 -15.58
N HIS A 232 -9.66 -7.04 -14.64
CA HIS A 232 -10.72 -8.02 -14.93
C HIS A 232 -12.07 -7.68 -14.28
N GLY A 233 -12.11 -6.63 -13.45
CA GLY A 233 -13.29 -6.22 -12.71
C GLY A 233 -13.45 -6.92 -11.34
N PRO A 234 -14.28 -6.35 -10.45
CA PRO A 234 -14.43 -6.80 -9.06
C PRO A 234 -14.99 -8.22 -8.90
N ASP A 235 -15.77 -8.72 -9.86
CA ASP A 235 -16.35 -10.06 -9.80
C ASP A 235 -15.32 -11.18 -10.11
N ALA A 236 -14.20 -10.84 -10.75
CA ALA A 236 -13.13 -11.77 -11.08
C ALA A 236 -12.20 -12.08 -9.89
N GLN A 237 -12.30 -11.32 -8.79
CA GLN A 237 -11.39 -11.41 -7.63
C GLN A 237 -11.29 -12.79 -6.98
N VAL A 238 -12.27 -13.68 -7.18
CA VAL A 238 -12.21 -15.04 -6.61
C VAL A 238 -10.91 -15.76 -6.97
N ALA A 239 -10.39 -15.56 -8.19
CA ALA A 239 -9.14 -16.17 -8.61
C ALA A 239 -7.93 -15.56 -7.90
N SER A 240 -7.80 -14.24 -7.86
CA SER A 240 -6.68 -13.56 -7.19
C SER A 240 -6.71 -13.71 -5.66
N ILE A 241 -7.89 -13.78 -5.04
CA ILE A 241 -8.02 -14.09 -3.60
C ILE A 241 -7.51 -15.51 -3.31
N ALA A 242 -7.79 -16.49 -4.19
CA ALA A 242 -7.23 -17.83 -4.04
C ALA A 242 -5.69 -17.84 -4.18
N ASP A 243 -5.14 -16.94 -4.99
CA ASP A 243 -3.69 -16.80 -5.16
C ASP A 243 -3.04 -16.19 -3.91
N ALA A 244 -3.70 -15.22 -3.28
CA ALA A 244 -3.33 -14.65 -1.99
C ALA A 244 -3.44 -15.69 -0.85
N ASP A 245 -4.52 -16.48 -0.81
CA ASP A 245 -4.72 -17.56 0.17
C ASP A 245 -3.60 -18.61 0.09
N ARG A 246 -3.17 -18.98 -1.13
CA ARG A 246 -2.01 -19.85 -1.35
C ARG A 246 -0.72 -19.32 -0.72
N GLN A 247 -0.58 -18.01 -0.55
CA GLN A 247 0.59 -17.45 0.14
C GLN A 247 0.49 -17.63 1.65
N LEU A 248 -0.70 -17.45 2.23
CA LEU A 248 -0.96 -17.80 3.63
C LEU A 248 -0.76 -19.29 3.87
N GLU A 249 -1.16 -20.14 2.92
CA GLU A 249 -0.93 -21.59 2.97
C GLU A 249 0.55 -21.94 2.99
N ARG A 250 1.40 -21.23 2.23
CA ARG A 250 2.86 -21.40 2.30
C ARG A 250 3.42 -21.09 3.68
N LEU A 251 2.98 -20.02 4.33
CA LEU A 251 3.36 -19.71 5.72
C LEU A 251 2.88 -20.82 6.67
N ALA A 252 1.65 -21.28 6.50
CA ALA A 252 1.08 -22.35 7.32
C ALA A 252 1.89 -23.65 7.16
N HIS A 253 2.26 -24.04 5.94
CA HIS A 253 3.13 -25.19 5.70
C HIS A 253 4.50 -25.04 6.37
N ALA A 254 5.12 -23.86 6.30
CA ALA A 254 6.39 -23.60 6.98
C ALA A 254 6.29 -23.73 8.52
N ALA A 255 5.11 -23.45 9.09
CA ALA A 255 4.83 -23.63 10.51
C ALA A 255 4.43 -25.08 10.89
N GLY A 256 4.39 -26.02 9.95
CA GLY A 256 3.99 -27.41 10.19
C GLY A 256 2.50 -27.71 9.90
N GLY A 257 1.82 -26.84 9.17
CA GLY A 257 0.40 -26.97 8.80
C GLY A 257 -0.50 -25.92 9.46
N ILE A 258 -1.74 -25.82 8.99
CA ILE A 258 -2.68 -24.77 9.42
C ILE A 258 -2.96 -24.79 10.93
N ASP A 259 -3.05 -25.97 11.54
CA ASP A 259 -3.31 -26.09 12.98
C ASP A 259 -2.14 -25.55 13.81
N ALA A 260 -0.91 -25.95 13.47
CA ALA A 260 0.31 -25.48 14.13
C ALA A 260 0.54 -23.98 13.90
N PHE A 261 0.22 -23.48 12.71
CA PHE A 261 0.32 -22.07 12.38
C PHE A 261 -0.62 -21.22 13.26
N LEU A 262 -1.91 -21.59 13.33
CA LEU A 262 -2.90 -20.85 14.12
C LEU A 262 -2.75 -21.04 15.64
N ASP A 263 -2.01 -22.07 16.09
CA ASP A 263 -1.66 -22.23 17.50
C ASP A 263 -0.53 -21.27 17.92
N THR A 264 0.43 -21.03 17.02
CA THR A 264 1.64 -20.25 17.29
C THR A 264 1.55 -18.79 16.82
N HIS A 265 0.67 -18.49 15.87
CA HIS A 265 0.48 -17.17 15.27
C HIS A 265 -0.99 -16.74 15.38
N ALA A 266 -1.20 -15.51 15.83
CA ALA A 266 -2.40 -14.76 15.50
C ALA A 266 -2.27 -14.26 14.06
N VAL A 267 -3.35 -14.35 13.28
CA VAL A 267 -3.38 -13.90 11.89
C VAL A 267 -4.56 -12.96 11.70
N ILE A 268 -4.28 -11.76 11.21
CA ILE A 268 -5.29 -10.76 10.83
C ILE A 268 -5.20 -10.61 9.31
N ALA A 269 -6.28 -10.94 8.60
CA ALA A 269 -6.42 -10.64 7.18
C ALA A 269 -7.33 -9.42 7.01
N VAL A 270 -6.83 -8.39 6.31
CA VAL A 270 -7.54 -7.12 6.11
C VAL A 270 -7.35 -6.62 4.69
N ALA A 271 -8.25 -5.76 4.23
CA ALA A 271 -8.13 -5.02 2.99
C ALA A 271 -7.98 -3.53 3.30
N ASP A 272 -7.21 -2.81 2.48
CA ASP A 272 -7.07 -1.37 2.54
C ASP A 272 -8.32 -0.65 1.98
N HIS A 273 -8.87 -1.16 0.88
CA HIS A 273 -10.13 -0.71 0.28
C HIS A 273 -10.83 -1.83 -0.49
N SER A 274 -11.84 -1.48 -1.30
CA SER A 274 -12.58 -2.43 -2.12
C SER A 274 -13.02 -1.81 -3.45
N HIS A 275 -13.38 -2.69 -4.38
CA HIS A 275 -13.73 -2.35 -5.75
C HIS A 275 -15.24 -2.35 -5.99
N ALA A 276 -15.66 -1.46 -6.89
CA ALA A 276 -16.98 -1.44 -7.50
C ALA A 276 -16.82 -1.21 -9.02
N PRO A 277 -17.76 -1.69 -9.85
CA PRO A 277 -17.77 -1.40 -11.28
C PRO A 277 -17.77 0.12 -11.52
N VAL A 278 -17.02 0.56 -12.53
CA VAL A 278 -17.08 1.95 -13.00
C VAL A 278 -18.15 2.02 -14.08
N GLU A 279 -19.29 2.63 -13.75
CA GLU A 279 -20.42 2.77 -14.68
C GLU A 279 -20.39 4.09 -15.45
N ARG A 280 -19.75 5.11 -14.87
CA ARG A 280 -19.68 6.48 -15.42
C ARG A 280 -18.31 7.09 -15.12
N THR A 281 -17.83 7.93 -16.02
CA THR A 281 -16.62 8.71 -15.87
C THR A 281 -16.95 10.20 -15.96
N ILE A 282 -16.28 11.00 -15.13
CA ILE A 282 -16.38 12.46 -15.15
C ILE A 282 -15.02 12.99 -15.54
N ASP A 283 -14.96 13.86 -16.55
CA ASP A 283 -13.75 14.59 -16.90
C ASP A 283 -13.79 15.95 -16.21
N LEU A 284 -13.07 16.06 -15.08
CA LEU A 284 -13.02 17.27 -14.28
C LEU A 284 -12.12 18.34 -14.91
N GLU A 285 -11.20 17.96 -15.80
CA GLU A 285 -10.16 18.87 -16.31
C GLU A 285 -10.74 20.05 -17.10
N PRO A 286 -11.68 19.85 -18.06
CA PRO A 286 -12.30 20.97 -18.79
C PRO A 286 -13.07 21.93 -17.88
N ALA A 287 -13.92 21.40 -16.99
CA ALA A 287 -14.78 22.20 -16.12
C ALA A 287 -13.98 23.18 -15.23
N ILE A 288 -12.81 22.74 -14.74
CA ILE A 288 -11.93 23.61 -13.94
C ILE A 288 -11.09 24.53 -14.83
N ARG A 289 -10.53 24.03 -15.94
CA ARG A 289 -9.64 24.85 -16.80
C ARG A 289 -10.35 25.97 -17.56
N ASP A 290 -11.65 25.83 -17.81
CA ASP A 290 -12.44 26.87 -18.47
C ASP A 290 -12.60 28.12 -17.58
N LEU A 291 -12.45 27.97 -16.26
CA LEU A 291 -12.69 29.03 -15.28
C LEU A 291 -11.43 29.48 -14.53
N PHE A 292 -10.39 28.64 -14.49
CA PHE A 292 -9.18 28.88 -13.68
C PHE A 292 -7.90 28.50 -14.43
N HIS A 293 -6.82 29.22 -14.13
CA HIS A 293 -5.48 28.81 -14.55
C HIS A 293 -4.98 27.65 -13.68
N VAL A 294 -5.08 26.42 -14.19
CA VAL A 294 -4.66 25.21 -13.48
C VAL A 294 -3.15 25.00 -13.60
N LEU A 295 -2.50 24.76 -12.46
CA LEU A 295 -1.07 24.44 -12.39
C LEU A 295 -0.76 23.20 -13.22
N GLU A 296 0.19 23.33 -14.15
CA GLU A 296 0.64 22.19 -14.95
C GLU A 296 1.39 21.16 -14.11
N PRO A 297 1.24 19.85 -14.37
CA PRO A 297 1.98 18.78 -13.67
C PRO A 297 3.50 18.94 -13.65
N SER A 298 4.05 19.60 -14.67
CA SER A 298 5.47 19.92 -14.75
C SER A 298 5.93 21.00 -13.76
N GLY A 299 4.99 21.74 -13.18
CA GLY A 299 5.22 22.95 -12.39
C GLY A 299 5.38 24.23 -13.24
N ARG A 300 5.29 24.12 -14.57
CA ARG A 300 5.45 25.28 -15.47
C ARG A 300 4.29 26.26 -15.30
N GLY A 301 4.62 27.55 -15.23
CA GLY A 301 3.63 28.63 -15.07
C GLY A 301 3.04 28.72 -13.67
N GLY A 302 3.76 28.22 -12.65
CA GLY A 302 3.25 28.15 -11.28
C GLY A 302 2.96 29.50 -10.64
N ASP A 303 3.67 30.56 -11.02
CA ASP A 303 3.47 31.92 -10.48
C ASP A 303 2.08 32.48 -10.82
N ASP A 304 1.53 32.07 -11.97
CA ASP A 304 0.22 32.53 -12.45
C ASP A 304 -0.89 31.52 -12.13
N ALA A 305 -0.57 30.36 -11.55
CA ALA A 305 -1.54 29.30 -11.34
C ALA A 305 -2.48 29.62 -10.18
N GLU A 306 -3.78 29.50 -10.42
CA GLU A 306 -4.81 29.74 -9.41
C GLU A 306 -5.17 28.47 -8.65
N VAL A 307 -5.13 27.32 -9.33
CA VAL A 307 -5.63 26.05 -8.82
C VAL A 307 -4.63 24.92 -9.10
N ALA A 308 -4.33 24.10 -8.10
CA ALA A 308 -3.78 22.76 -8.35
C ALA A 308 -4.89 21.72 -8.23
N MET A 309 -5.03 20.89 -9.27
CA MET A 309 -6.08 19.87 -9.38
C MET A 309 -5.45 18.49 -9.27
N CYS A 310 -5.94 17.69 -8.32
CA CYS A 310 -5.43 16.36 -8.00
C CYS A 310 -6.55 15.33 -8.06
N PRO A 311 -6.88 14.78 -9.25
CA PRO A 311 -7.81 13.68 -9.38
C PRO A 311 -7.24 12.40 -8.74
N SER A 312 -8.06 11.68 -7.97
CA SER A 312 -7.69 10.46 -7.27
C SER A 312 -8.82 9.43 -7.41
N GLN A 313 -8.97 8.90 -8.61
CA GLN A 313 -10.02 7.97 -9.02
C GLN A 313 -11.44 8.53 -8.77
N ARG A 314 -12.16 8.06 -7.74
CA ARG A 314 -13.56 8.43 -7.44
C ARG A 314 -13.71 9.72 -6.63
N SER A 315 -12.63 10.47 -6.47
CA SER A 315 -12.60 11.74 -5.76
C SER A 315 -11.51 12.62 -6.37
N ALA A 316 -11.58 13.93 -6.15
CA ALA A 316 -10.53 14.86 -6.53
C ALA A 316 -10.31 15.87 -5.40
N GLN A 317 -9.09 16.38 -5.31
CA GLN A 317 -8.74 17.49 -4.43
C GLN A 317 -8.42 18.71 -5.29
N LEU A 318 -9.00 19.86 -4.94
CA LEU A 318 -8.75 21.15 -5.57
C LEU A 318 -8.08 22.06 -4.55
N TYR A 319 -6.93 22.62 -4.91
CA TYR A 319 -6.13 23.47 -4.05
C TYR A 319 -6.12 24.89 -4.60
N GLY A 320 -6.72 25.84 -3.88
CA GLY A 320 -6.53 27.26 -4.18
C GLY A 320 -5.09 27.68 -3.88
N LEU A 321 -4.39 28.20 -4.89
CA LEU A 321 -2.99 28.61 -4.83
C LEU A 321 -2.84 30.10 -4.53
N VAL A 322 -3.81 30.93 -4.92
CA VAL A 322 -3.86 32.36 -4.58
C VAL A 322 -4.25 32.52 -3.11
N GLU A 323 -3.30 32.88 -2.24
CA GLU A 323 -3.53 32.97 -0.80
C GLU A 323 -4.52 34.08 -0.42
N GLU A 324 -4.30 35.30 -0.92
CA GLU A 324 -5.12 36.48 -0.62
C GLU A 324 -6.57 36.36 -1.11
N GLY A 325 -6.80 35.57 -2.18
CA GLY A 325 -8.11 35.38 -2.82
C GLY A 325 -8.78 34.04 -2.50
N ARG A 326 -8.18 33.20 -1.64
CA ARG A 326 -8.58 31.79 -1.48
C ARG A 326 -10.04 31.62 -1.07
N ASP A 327 -10.52 32.45 -0.15
CA ASP A 327 -11.89 32.38 0.38
C ASP A 327 -12.95 32.64 -0.69
N ALA A 328 -12.62 33.45 -1.70
CA ALA A 328 -13.49 33.67 -2.86
C ALA A 328 -13.30 32.61 -3.95
N LEU A 329 -12.10 32.03 -4.06
CA LEU A 329 -11.76 31.04 -5.08
C LEU A 329 -12.40 29.67 -4.79
N VAL A 330 -12.40 29.23 -3.53
CA VAL A 330 -12.90 27.90 -3.14
C VAL A 330 -14.37 27.66 -3.50
N PRO A 331 -15.32 28.56 -3.18
CA PRO A 331 -16.72 28.37 -3.56
C PRO A 331 -16.91 28.24 -5.08
N ARG A 332 -16.17 29.03 -5.87
CA ARG A 332 -16.23 28.98 -7.34
C ARG A 332 -15.70 27.66 -7.89
N MET A 333 -14.63 27.11 -7.30
CA MET A 333 -14.12 25.78 -7.66
C MET A 333 -15.15 24.67 -7.36
N VAL A 334 -15.87 24.78 -6.25
CA VAL A 334 -16.92 23.81 -5.88
C VAL A 334 -18.08 23.88 -6.86
N GLU A 335 -18.54 25.08 -7.22
CA GLU A 335 -19.58 25.27 -8.22
C GLU A 335 -19.19 24.66 -9.57
N ALA A 336 -17.99 24.96 -10.06
CA ALA A 336 -17.44 24.40 -11.30
C ALA A 336 -17.33 22.87 -11.28
N ALA A 337 -17.04 22.26 -10.13
CA ALA A 337 -16.92 20.82 -9.99
C ALA A 337 -18.27 20.08 -9.89
N LEU A 338 -19.37 20.81 -9.70
CA LEU A 338 -20.73 20.27 -9.58
C LEU A 338 -21.54 20.37 -10.88
N GLU A 339 -21.08 21.15 -11.86
CA GLU A 339 -21.64 21.25 -13.22
C GLU A 339 -21.29 20.02 -14.07
#